data_AF-A0A832LPV3-F1
#
_entry.id   AF-A0A832LPV3-F1
#
_cell.length_a   1.000
_cell.length_b   1.000
_cell.length_c   1.000
_cell.angle_alpha   90.00
_cell.angle_beta   90.00
_cell.angle_gamma   90.00
#
_symmetry.space_group_name_H-M   'P 1'
#
loop_
_entity.id
_entity.type
_entity.pdbx_description
1 polymer ?
#
loop_
_entity_poly.entity_id
_entity_poly.type
_entity_poly.pdbx_seq_one_letter_code
_entity_poly.pdbx_strand_id
1 'polypeptide(L)'
;NRLAARLAQRGFAQLGRGVLDITLYRDDLSEVGPRPLVRPTHLDFEIDRQPLLLVDDVLFTGRSIRAALDALADFGRPGAIRLAVLVDRGGRELPIQADFAGLVLRDVPADHRVNVHLTEEDGVDEITVEPRTAHA
;
A
#
# COMPACT_ATOMS: atom_id res chain seq x y z
N ASN A 1 -3.07 -6.33 13.39
CA ASN A 1 -1.76 -6.62 12.76
C ASN A 1 -1.62 -8.11 12.44
N ARG A 2 -2.51 -8.60 11.56
CA ARG A 2 -2.69 -10.02 11.26
C ARG A 2 -1.58 -10.62 10.40
N LEU A 3 -1.02 -9.86 9.46
CA LEU A 3 0.07 -10.33 8.60
C LEU A 3 1.31 -10.69 9.42
N ALA A 4 1.75 -9.79 10.31
CA ALA A 4 2.90 -10.04 11.18
C ALA A 4 2.72 -11.31 12.04
N ALA A 5 1.53 -11.51 12.62
CA ALA A 5 1.23 -12.71 13.39
C ALA A 5 1.31 -13.99 12.54
N ARG A 6 0.77 -13.95 11.30
CA ARG A 6 0.84 -15.08 10.35
C ARG A 6 2.24 -15.38 9.85
N LEU A 7 3.10 -14.36 9.73
CA LEU A 7 4.51 -14.51 9.37
C LEU A 7 5.32 -15.08 10.54
N ALA A 8 5.06 -14.62 11.76
CA ALA A 8 5.70 -15.17 12.97
C ALA A 8 5.44 -16.68 13.13
N GLN A 9 4.21 -17.13 12.89
CA GLN A 9 3.85 -18.56 12.89
C GLN A 9 4.61 -19.39 11.82
N ARG A 10 5.15 -18.73 10.78
CA ARG A 10 5.95 -19.35 9.73
C ARG A 10 7.47 -19.21 9.96
N GLY A 11 7.88 -18.78 11.15
CA GLY A 11 9.29 -18.65 11.53
C GLY A 11 9.87 -17.24 11.37
N PHE A 12 9.08 -16.25 10.93
CA PHE A 12 9.52 -14.86 10.80
C PHE A 12 9.19 -14.05 12.06
N ALA A 13 9.73 -14.46 13.23
CA ALA A 13 9.34 -13.91 14.53
C ALA A 13 9.94 -12.53 14.86
N GLN A 14 11.04 -12.14 14.20
CA GLN A 14 11.75 -10.87 14.45
C GLN A 14 11.73 -9.97 13.21
N LEU A 15 10.54 -9.52 12.82
CA LEU A 15 10.38 -8.59 11.69
C LEU A 15 10.38 -7.14 12.18
N GLY A 16 11.32 -6.35 11.67
CA GLY A 16 11.21 -4.90 11.70
C GLY A 16 9.94 -4.48 10.98
N ARG A 17 9.13 -3.64 11.62
CA ARG A 17 7.87 -3.15 11.07
C ARG A 17 7.78 -1.66 11.29
N GLY A 18 7.24 -0.98 10.28
CA GLY A 18 6.96 0.43 10.37
C GLY A 18 5.73 0.83 9.59
N VAL A 19 5.41 2.12 9.68
CA VAL A 19 4.36 2.78 8.94
C VAL A 19 5.00 3.93 8.19
N LEU A 20 4.72 4.04 6.90
CA LEU A 20 5.24 5.09 6.04
C LEU A 20 4.09 5.99 5.63
N ASP A 21 4.13 7.26 6.05
CA ASP A 21 3.22 8.27 5.53
C ASP A 21 3.77 8.78 4.21
N ILE A 22 2.97 8.62 3.15
CA ILE A 22 3.33 9.00 1.78
C ILE A 22 2.68 10.32 1.35
N THR A 23 1.98 10.99 2.27
CA THR A 23 1.07 12.09 1.93
C THR A 23 1.79 13.20 1.19
N LEU A 24 2.98 13.62 1.66
CA LEU A 24 3.77 14.69 1.06
C LEU A 24 4.49 14.31 -0.24
N TYR A 25 4.54 13.01 -0.57
CA TYR A 25 5.23 12.48 -1.75
C TYR A 25 4.29 12.18 -2.91
N ARG A 26 2.99 12.36 -2.69
CA ARG A 26 1.98 12.19 -3.73
C ARG A 26 2.05 13.33 -4.74
N ASP A 27 2.14 12.99 -6.02
CA ASP A 27 2.16 13.95 -7.12
C ASP A 27 0.77 14.52 -7.44
N ASP A 28 -0.28 13.85 -6.95
CA ASP A 28 -1.68 14.23 -7.05
C ASP A 28 -2.22 14.92 -5.78
N LEU A 29 -1.35 15.53 -4.97
CA LEU A 29 -1.71 16.27 -3.75
C LEU A 29 -2.83 17.30 -3.95
N SER A 30 -2.91 17.95 -5.12
CA SER A 30 -3.97 18.90 -5.46
C SER A 30 -5.36 18.25 -5.58
N GLU A 31 -5.43 16.93 -5.80
CA GLU A 31 -6.68 16.16 -5.86
C GLU A 31 -7.13 15.66 -4.49
N VAL A 32 -6.23 15.63 -3.49
CA VAL A 32 -6.50 15.14 -2.12
C VAL A 32 -7.21 16.20 -1.25
N GLY A 33 -7.17 17.47 -1.66
CA GLY A 33 -7.86 18.60 -1.01
C GLY A 33 -6.91 19.65 -0.39
N PRO A 34 -7.44 20.76 0.14
CA PRO A 34 -6.65 21.94 0.49
C PRO A 34 -5.74 21.78 1.71
N ARG A 35 -5.92 20.73 2.53
CA ARG A 35 -5.09 20.44 3.71
C ARG A 35 -4.82 18.93 3.82
N PRO A 36 -3.72 18.43 3.23
CA PRO A 36 -3.32 17.04 3.41
C PRO A 36 -3.07 16.74 4.90
N LEU A 37 -3.71 15.69 5.42
CA LEU A 37 -3.48 15.20 6.77
C LEU A 37 -2.20 14.34 6.78
N VAL A 38 -1.08 14.93 7.16
CA VAL A 38 0.19 14.20 7.31
C VAL A 38 0.16 13.38 8.60
N ARG A 39 0.40 12.08 8.51
CA ARG A 39 0.62 11.21 9.66
C ARG A 39 2.12 11.01 9.88
N PRO A 40 2.54 10.64 11.11
CA PRO A 40 3.96 10.35 11.35
C PRO A 40 4.38 9.06 10.66
N THR A 41 5.53 9.12 9.98
CA THR A 41 6.29 7.93 9.55
C THR A 41 7.02 7.35 10.76
N HIS A 42 6.86 6.05 10.98
CA HIS A 42 7.49 5.29 12.06
C HIS A 42 8.26 4.12 11.46
N LEU A 43 9.58 4.23 11.35
CA LEU A 43 10.48 3.17 10.90
C LEU A 43 11.47 2.86 12.02
N ASP A 44 11.04 2.10 13.03
CA ASP A 44 11.85 1.77 14.22
C ASP A 44 12.88 0.65 13.96
N PHE A 45 13.41 0.59 12.74
CA PHE A 45 14.37 -0.41 12.29
C PHE A 45 15.26 0.17 11.19
N GLU A 46 16.47 -0.36 11.08
CA GLU A 46 17.42 0.05 10.05
C GLU A 46 16.98 -0.49 8.68
N ILE A 47 16.90 0.40 7.69
CA ILE A 47 16.52 0.01 6.32
C ILE A 47 17.72 -0.16 5.40
N ASP A 48 18.89 0.38 5.77
CA ASP A 48 20.07 0.37 4.93
C ASP A 48 20.54 -1.06 4.62
N ARG A 49 20.63 -1.33 3.32
CA ARG A 49 21.03 -2.63 2.73
C ARG A 49 20.12 -3.80 3.15
N GLN A 50 18.97 -3.54 3.75
CA GLN A 50 18.00 -4.56 4.13
C GLN A 50 17.00 -4.82 3.00
N PRO A 51 16.51 -6.06 2.84
CA PRO A 51 15.34 -6.32 2.00
C PRO A 51 14.08 -5.80 2.71
N LEU A 52 13.32 -4.95 2.02
CA LEU A 52 12.04 -4.43 2.49
C LEU A 52 10.88 -5.05 1.73
N LEU A 53 9.75 -5.20 2.44
CA LEU A 53 8.47 -5.56 1.85
C LEU A 53 7.49 -4.40 2.11
N LEU A 54 7.17 -3.65 1.07
CA LEU A 54 6.03 -2.73 1.07
C LEU A 54 4.74 -3.54 1.04
N VAL A 55 3.76 -3.12 1.84
CA VAL A 55 2.45 -3.76 1.93
C VAL A 55 1.38 -2.71 1.71
N ASP A 56 0.48 -2.94 0.76
CA ASP A 56 -0.67 -2.08 0.47
C ASP A 56 -1.95 -2.91 0.34
N ASP A 57 -3.11 -2.28 0.48
CA ASP A 57 -4.39 -2.99 0.34
C ASP A 57 -4.71 -3.26 -1.13
N VAL A 58 -4.69 -2.22 -1.97
CA VAL A 58 -5.08 -2.25 -3.37
C VAL A 58 -4.04 -1.59 -4.27
N LEU A 59 -3.43 -2.36 -5.18
CA LEU A 59 -2.61 -1.82 -6.25
C LEU A 59 -3.47 -1.38 -7.43
N PHE A 60 -3.56 -0.06 -7.65
CA PHE A 60 -4.26 0.56 -8.79
C PHE A 60 -3.31 1.18 -9.82
N THR A 61 -3.19 2.51 -9.88
CA THR A 61 -2.35 3.23 -10.86
C THR A 61 -0.86 3.07 -10.61
N GLY A 62 -0.48 2.78 -9.36
CA GLY A 62 0.91 2.69 -8.88
C GLY A 62 1.44 3.95 -8.20
N ARG A 63 0.69 5.07 -8.20
CA ARG A 63 1.16 6.36 -7.65
C ARG A 63 1.43 6.32 -6.14
N SER A 64 0.59 5.63 -5.35
CA SER A 64 0.85 5.45 -3.91
C SER A 64 2.19 4.74 -3.64
N ILE A 65 2.49 3.69 -4.42
CA ILE A 65 3.76 2.97 -4.29
C ILE A 65 4.93 3.82 -4.76
N ARG A 66 4.76 4.60 -5.84
CA ARG A 66 5.79 5.55 -6.29
C ARG A 66 6.14 6.55 -5.18
N ALA A 67 5.13 7.14 -4.55
CA ALA A 67 5.28 8.04 -3.41
C ALA A 67 5.95 7.34 -2.20
N ALA A 68 5.62 6.08 -1.93
CA ALA A 68 6.30 5.28 -0.91
C ALA A 68 7.78 5.08 -1.22
N LEU A 69 8.14 4.80 -2.47
CA LEU A 69 9.53 4.64 -2.89
C LEU A 69 10.32 5.95 -2.77
N ASP A 70 9.71 7.09 -3.11
CA ASP A 70 10.32 8.41 -2.91
C ASP A 70 10.50 8.71 -1.42
N ALA A 71 9.48 8.45 -0.60
CA ALA A 71 9.56 8.65 0.84
C ALA A 71 10.67 7.79 1.48
N LEU A 72 10.79 6.52 1.09
CA LEU A 72 11.84 5.62 1.62
C LEU A 72 13.26 6.12 1.31
N ALA A 73 13.47 6.81 0.19
CA ALA A 73 14.79 7.32 -0.20
C ALA A 73 15.34 8.33 0.82
N ASP A 74 14.47 9.03 1.55
CA ASP A 74 14.85 9.99 2.58
C ASP A 74 15.27 9.30 3.90
N PHE A 75 14.91 8.02 4.09
CA PHE A 75 15.24 7.26 5.30
C PHE A 75 16.48 6.36 5.14
N GLY A 76 16.91 6.08 3.91
CA GLY A 76 18.03 5.18 3.65
C GLY A 76 17.96 4.47 2.30
N ARG A 77 18.79 3.44 2.15
CA ARG A 77 18.99 2.71 0.89
C ARG A 77 18.79 1.21 1.11
N PRO A 78 17.56 0.70 0.97
CA PRO A 78 17.26 -0.72 1.01
C PRO A 78 18.11 -1.53 0.02
N GLY A 79 18.47 -2.76 0.39
CA GLY A 79 19.15 -3.69 -0.51
C GLY A 79 18.22 -4.23 -1.61
N ALA A 80 16.93 -4.35 -1.30
CA ALA A 80 15.86 -4.64 -2.23
C ALA A 80 14.54 -4.13 -1.67
N ILE A 81 13.59 -3.80 -2.54
CA ILE A 81 12.21 -3.49 -2.15
C ILE A 81 11.29 -4.40 -2.95
N ARG A 82 10.43 -5.14 -2.24
CA ARG A 82 9.35 -5.93 -2.82
C ARG A 82 8.01 -5.33 -2.45
N LEU A 83 6.99 -5.62 -3.24
CA LEU A 83 5.62 -5.18 -3.03
C LEU A 83 4.68 -6.38 -2.86
N ALA A 84 3.96 -6.40 -1.72
CA ALA A 84 2.82 -7.27 -1.51
C ALA A 84 1.54 -6.46 -1.43
N VAL A 85 0.50 -6.87 -2.16
CA VAL A 85 -0.83 -6.27 -2.06
C VAL A 85 -1.90 -7.31 -1.82
N LEU A 86 -2.99 -6.92 -1.15
CA LEU A 86 -4.13 -7.82 -1.01
C LEU A 86 -4.86 -7.98 -2.35
N VAL A 87 -5.11 -6.86 -3.04
CA VAL A 87 -5.79 -6.85 -4.35
C VAL A 87 -4.96 -6.10 -5.38
N ASP A 88 -4.71 -6.73 -6.51
CA ASP A 88 -4.29 -6.08 -7.73
C ASP A 88 -5.52 -5.86 -8.62
N ARG A 89 -5.88 -4.61 -8.87
CA ARG A 89 -7.05 -4.26 -9.71
C ARG A 89 -6.72 -3.88 -11.15
N GLY A 90 -5.47 -3.99 -11.58
CA GLY A 90 -5.02 -3.49 -12.88
C GLY A 90 -5.03 -1.95 -13.00
N GLY A 91 -5.10 -1.43 -14.22
CA GLY A 91 -5.21 0.01 -14.49
C GLY A 91 -3.92 0.82 -14.22
N ARG A 92 -2.75 0.24 -14.49
CA ARG A 92 -1.45 0.87 -14.24
C ARG A 92 -1.25 2.14 -15.08
N GLU A 93 -0.72 3.17 -14.43
CA GLU A 93 -0.19 4.38 -15.07
C GLU A 93 1.34 4.46 -14.94
N LEU A 94 1.89 3.73 -13.97
CA LEU A 94 3.32 3.57 -13.74
C LEU A 94 3.73 2.11 -13.95
N PRO A 95 4.98 1.83 -14.38
CA PRO A 95 5.49 0.47 -14.56
C PRO A 95 5.82 -0.18 -13.21
N ILE A 96 4.81 -0.28 -12.33
CA ILE A 96 4.90 -0.83 -10.98
C ILE A 96 4.01 -2.07 -10.90
N GLN A 97 4.61 -3.19 -10.50
CA GLN A 97 3.93 -4.46 -10.30
C GLN A 97 4.16 -4.96 -8.87
N ALA A 98 3.19 -5.69 -8.32
CA ALA A 98 3.39 -6.40 -7.08
C ALA A 98 4.18 -7.69 -7.32
N ASP A 99 5.12 -7.99 -6.43
CA ASP A 99 5.76 -9.30 -6.37
C ASP A 99 4.77 -10.36 -5.84
N PHE A 100 3.85 -9.92 -4.98
CA PHE A 100 2.83 -10.77 -4.37
C PHE A 100 1.46 -10.08 -4.42
N ALA A 101 0.47 -10.75 -5.02
CA ALA A 101 -0.92 -10.29 -5.00
C ALA A 101 -1.80 -11.40 -4.41
N GLY A 102 -2.65 -11.06 -3.44
CA GLY A 102 -3.62 -12.00 -2.87
C GLY A 102 -4.72 -12.36 -3.88
N LEU A 103 -5.27 -11.34 -4.53
CA LEU A 103 -6.28 -11.44 -5.58
C LEU A 103 -5.91 -10.55 -6.76
N VAL A 104 -6.04 -11.05 -7.98
CA VAL A 104 -5.84 -10.26 -9.21
C VAL A 104 -7.16 -10.17 -9.96
N LEU A 105 -7.69 -8.96 -10.07
CA LEU A 105 -8.91 -8.66 -10.82
C LEU A 105 -8.54 -8.27 -12.26
N ARG A 106 -9.28 -8.81 -13.25
CA ARG A 106 -8.95 -8.60 -14.68
C ARG A 106 -9.81 -7.52 -15.35
N ASP A 107 -11.05 -7.35 -14.89
CA ASP A 107 -12.06 -6.57 -15.60
C ASP A 107 -12.74 -5.54 -14.68
N VAL A 108 -11.96 -4.80 -13.88
CA VAL A 108 -12.50 -3.70 -13.06
C VAL A 108 -12.60 -2.44 -13.93
N PRO A 109 -13.80 -1.88 -14.15
CA PRO A 109 -13.94 -0.64 -14.90
C PRO A 109 -13.16 0.51 -14.25
N ALA A 110 -12.68 1.45 -15.06
CA ALA A 110 -11.89 2.59 -14.58
C ALA A 110 -12.67 3.50 -13.62
N ASP A 111 -13.99 3.59 -13.81
CA ASP A 111 -14.90 4.34 -12.97
C ASP A 111 -15.38 3.57 -11.73
N HIS A 112 -14.87 2.36 -11.47
CA HIS A 112 -15.18 1.61 -10.26
C HIS A 112 -14.06 1.73 -9.23
N ARG A 113 -14.42 1.64 -7.95
CA ARG A 113 -13.53 1.56 -6.81
C ARG A 113 -13.53 0.14 -6.27
N VAL A 114 -12.34 -0.33 -5.89
CA VAL A 114 -12.18 -1.57 -5.11
C VAL A 114 -11.97 -1.15 -3.67
N ASN A 115 -12.82 -1.63 -2.77
CA ASN A 115 -12.68 -1.41 -1.34
C ASN A 115 -12.26 -2.71 -0.67
N VAL A 116 -11.32 -2.61 0.27
CA VAL A 116 -10.91 -3.70 1.14
C VAL A 116 -11.40 -3.37 2.53
N HIS A 117 -12.24 -4.25 3.08
CA HIS A 117 -12.71 -4.15 4.46
C HIS A 117 -12.04 -5.25 5.28
N LEU A 118 -11.49 -4.86 6.43
CA LEU A 118 -10.81 -5.77 7.34
C LEU A 118 -11.51 -5.77 8.68
N THR A 119 -11.64 -6.95 9.29
CA THR A 119 -12.35 -7.11 10.58
C THR A 119 -11.81 -6.17 11.66
N GLU A 120 -10.50 -5.88 11.65
CA GLU A 120 -9.86 -5.00 12.63
C GLU A 120 -10.26 -3.52 12.53
N GLU A 121 -10.75 -3.07 11.38
CA GLU A 121 -11.12 -1.66 11.12
C GLU A 121 -12.62 -1.50 10.83
N ASP A 122 -13.20 -2.43 10.07
CA ASP A 122 -14.58 -2.38 9.56
C ASP A 122 -15.53 -3.40 10.18
N GLY A 123 -15.01 -4.36 10.97
CA GLY A 123 -15.81 -5.43 11.59
C GLY A 123 -16.17 -6.60 10.67
N VAL A 124 -15.74 -6.58 9.40
CA VAL A 124 -15.92 -7.65 8.41
C VAL A 124 -14.69 -7.79 7.53
N ASP A 125 -14.39 -9.02 7.10
CA ASP A 125 -13.41 -9.29 6.04
C ASP A 125 -14.14 -9.41 4.70
N GLU A 126 -14.07 -8.39 3.85
CA GLU A 126 -14.66 -8.42 2.51
C GLU A 126 -13.93 -7.52 1.50
N ILE A 127 -14.14 -7.82 0.21
CA ILE A 127 -13.65 -6.99 -0.89
C ILE A 127 -14.87 -6.63 -1.74
N THR A 128 -15.16 -5.35 -1.88
CA THR A 128 -16.27 -4.86 -2.72
C THR A 128 -15.75 -4.11 -3.94
N VAL A 129 -16.54 -4.15 -5.01
CA VAL A 129 -16.28 -3.38 -6.24
C VAL A 129 -17.53 -2.57 -6.54
N GLU A 130 -17.41 -1.25 -6.54
CA GLU A 130 -18.54 -0.33 -6.60
C GLU A 130 -18.27 0.79 -7.60
N PRO A 131 -19.29 1.30 -8.33
CA PRO A 131 -19.13 2.50 -9.13
C PRO A 131 -18.65 3.66 -8.26
N ARG A 132 -17.68 4.43 -8.74
CA ARG A 132 -17.27 5.69 -8.14
C ARG A 132 -18.42 6.67 -8.34
N THR A 133 -19.29 6.77 -7.34
CA THR A 133 -20.35 7.76 -7.34
C THR A 133 -19.71 9.13 -7.51
N ALA A 134 -20.06 9.81 -8.60
CA ALA A 134 -19.65 11.19 -8.79
C ALA A 134 -20.27 12.00 -7.64
N HIS A 135 -19.43 12.51 -6.74
CA HIS A 135 -19.89 13.56 -5.84
C HIS A 135 -20.32 14.74 -6.72
N ALA A 136 -21.62 15.02 -6.69
CA ALA A 136 -22.19 16.30 -7.09
C ALA A 136 -21.76 17.39 -6.10
#